data_AF-A0A0W0VNK3-F1
#
_entry.id   AF-A0A0W0VNK3-F1
#
_cell.length_a   1.000
_cell.length_b   1.000
_cell.length_c   1.000
_cell.angle_alpha   90.00
_cell.angle_beta   90.00
_cell.angle_gamma   90.00
#
_symmetry.space_group_name_H-M   'P 1'
#
loop_
_entity.id
_entity.type
_entity.pdbx_description
1 polymer ?
#
loop_
_entity_poly.entity_id
_entity_poly.type
_entity_poly.pdbx_seq_one_letter_code
_entity_poly.pdbx_strand_id
1 'polypeptide(L)'
;MDEYGLLLYFYEDMEVRGLAHNQVFLSIDDDMLRSLREKYGDDLSLRQVEKLADICIANEWLERTTADQHYNFLSLTEKGLNVVLKHKYSL
;
A
#
# COMPACT_ATOMS: atom_id res chain seq x y z
N MET A 1 -11.96 -1.16 4.32
CA MET A 1 -10.54 -1.53 4.10
C MET A 1 -9.74 -1.14 5.33
N ASP A 2 -8.73 -1.92 5.67
CA ASP A 2 -7.78 -1.71 6.77
C ASP A 2 -6.33 -1.63 6.25
N GLU A 3 -5.34 -1.64 7.15
CA GLU A 3 -3.92 -1.57 6.82
C GLU A 3 -3.47 -2.76 5.96
N TYR A 4 -3.97 -3.97 6.27
CA TYR A 4 -3.64 -5.18 5.51
C TYR A 4 -4.18 -5.10 4.08
N GLY A 5 -5.39 -4.56 3.90
CA GLY A 5 -5.95 -4.30 2.57
C GLY A 5 -5.06 -3.36 1.74
N LEU A 6 -4.51 -2.32 2.36
CA LEU A 6 -3.57 -1.42 1.69
C LEU A 6 -2.25 -2.13 1.33
N LEU A 7 -1.64 -2.87 2.27
CA LEU A 7 -0.41 -3.64 1.99
C LEU A 7 -0.62 -4.69 0.89
N LEU A 8 -1.79 -5.34 0.87
CA LEU A 8 -2.16 -6.30 -0.16
C LEU A 8 -2.27 -5.65 -1.53
N TYR A 9 -2.78 -4.42 -1.63
CA TYR A 9 -2.80 -3.69 -2.90
C TYR A 9 -1.39 -3.46 -3.47
N PHE A 10 -0.42 -3.07 -2.63
CA PHE A 10 0.98 -2.93 -3.05
C PHE A 10 1.57 -4.28 -3.50
N TYR A 11 1.28 -5.34 -2.76
CA TYR A 11 1.77 -6.68 -3.06
C TYR A 11 1.17 -7.23 -4.37
N GLU A 12 -0.11 -6.98 -4.64
CA GLU A 12 -0.73 -7.40 -5.90
C GLU A 12 -0.19 -6.61 -7.09
N ASP A 13 0.06 -5.31 -6.96
CA ASP A 13 0.71 -4.53 -8.01
C ASP A 13 2.12 -5.06 -8.31
N MET A 14 2.86 -5.48 -7.27
CA MET A 14 4.13 -6.19 -7.39
C MET A 14 3.98 -7.51 -8.18
N GLU A 15 2.98 -8.34 -7.85
CA GLU A 15 2.69 -9.59 -8.57
C GLU A 15 2.32 -9.34 -10.03
N VAL A 16 1.46 -8.35 -10.32
CA VAL A 16 1.00 -7.99 -11.67
C VAL A 16 2.15 -7.50 -12.54
N ARG A 17 3.07 -6.70 -11.97
CA ARG A 17 4.22 -6.16 -12.70
C ARG A 17 5.40 -7.14 -12.77
N GLY A 18 5.40 -8.21 -11.99
CA GLY A 18 6.52 -9.14 -11.88
C GLY A 18 7.80 -8.49 -11.33
N LEU A 19 7.64 -7.49 -10.48
CA LEU A 19 8.74 -6.70 -9.91
C LEU A 19 9.01 -7.11 -8.46
N ALA A 20 10.18 -6.76 -7.92
CA ALA A 20 10.44 -6.88 -6.49
C ALA A 20 9.80 -5.71 -5.71
N HIS A 21 9.61 -5.87 -4.40
CA HIS A 21 8.95 -4.86 -3.57
C HIS A 21 9.64 -3.49 -3.66
N ASN A 22 10.97 -3.46 -3.67
CA ASN A 22 11.81 -2.26 -3.78
C ASN A 22 11.87 -1.65 -5.20
N GLN A 23 11.09 -2.18 -6.14
CA GLN A 23 10.93 -1.66 -7.50
C GLN A 23 9.48 -1.19 -7.76
N VAL A 24 8.59 -1.36 -6.79
CA VAL A 24 7.20 -0.93 -6.83
C VAL A 24 7.08 0.35 -6.01
N PHE A 25 6.66 1.41 -6.70
CA PHE A 25 6.49 2.74 -6.12
C PHE A 25 5.10 3.24 -6.48
N LEU A 26 4.24 3.38 -5.47
CA LEU A 26 2.84 3.81 -5.65
C LEU A 26 2.58 5.10 -4.90
N SER A 27 1.78 5.97 -5.50
CA SER A 27 1.35 7.21 -4.88
C SER A 27 -0.10 7.09 -4.42
N ILE A 28 -0.42 7.73 -3.28
CA ILE A 28 -1.81 7.84 -2.81
C ILE A 28 -2.40 9.06 -3.47
N ASP A 29 -3.07 8.83 -4.60
CA ASP A 29 -3.72 9.83 -5.43
C ASP A 29 -5.13 9.38 -5.83
N ASP A 30 -5.81 10.19 -6.65
CA ASP A 30 -7.16 9.89 -7.11
C ASP A 30 -7.23 8.62 -7.99
N ASP A 31 -6.13 8.24 -8.65
CA ASP A 31 -6.08 7.04 -9.49
C ASP A 31 -6.00 5.79 -8.60
N MET A 32 -5.12 5.79 -7.59
CA MET A 32 -5.10 4.73 -6.57
C MET A 32 -6.47 4.65 -5.86
N LEU A 33 -7.05 5.79 -5.47
CA LEU A 33 -8.33 5.81 -4.78
C LEU A 33 -9.44 5.19 -5.64
N ARG A 34 -9.45 5.45 -6.94
CA ARG A 34 -10.39 4.84 -7.89
C ARG A 34 -10.22 3.33 -7.93
N SER A 35 -9.00 2.83 -8.10
CA SER A 35 -8.74 1.38 -8.09
C SER A 35 -9.12 0.71 -6.77
N LEU A 36 -8.87 1.38 -5.64
CA LEU A 36 -9.26 0.88 -4.33
C LEU A 36 -10.78 0.85 -4.15
N ARG A 37 -11.50 1.86 -4.64
CA ARG A 37 -12.97 1.88 -4.62
C ARG A 37 -13.58 0.76 -5.45
N GLU A 38 -13.05 0.52 -6.64
CA GLU A 38 -13.50 -0.58 -7.51
C GLU A 38 -13.30 -1.95 -6.82
N LYS A 39 -12.25 -2.10 -6.02
CA LYS A 39 -11.92 -3.37 -5.34
C LYS A 39 -12.61 -3.57 -3.99
N TYR A 40 -12.73 -2.51 -3.20
CA TYR A 40 -13.14 -2.57 -1.78
C TYR A 40 -14.45 -1.81 -1.47
N GLY A 41 -15.04 -1.13 -2.45
CA GLY A 41 -16.28 -0.37 -2.32
C GLY A 41 -16.08 1.16 -2.34
N ASP A 42 -17.14 1.88 -2.75
CA ASP A 42 -17.10 3.31 -3.08
C ASP A 42 -16.92 4.27 -1.89
N ASP A 43 -17.09 3.78 -0.65
CA ASP A 43 -17.08 4.61 0.57
C ASP A 43 -15.68 5.07 1.02
N LEU A 44 -14.62 4.68 0.30
CA LEU A 44 -13.26 5.11 0.59
C LEU A 44 -13.03 6.57 0.21
N SER A 45 -12.36 7.34 1.06
CA SER A 45 -11.87 8.69 0.76
C SER A 45 -10.36 8.72 0.76
N LEU A 46 -9.76 9.67 0.03
CA LEU A 46 -8.30 9.84 -0.04
C LEU A 46 -7.69 9.95 1.36
N ARG A 47 -8.28 10.79 2.22
CA ARG A 47 -7.87 10.98 3.61
C ARG A 47 -7.87 9.70 4.44
N GLN A 48 -8.79 8.77 4.20
CA GLN A 48 -8.80 7.48 4.90
C GLN A 48 -7.62 6.61 4.43
N VAL A 49 -7.34 6.58 3.12
CA VAL A 49 -6.20 5.84 2.57
C VAL A 49 -4.87 6.41 3.06
N GLU A 50 -4.74 7.74 3.07
CA GLU A 50 -3.58 8.45 3.65
C GLU A 50 -3.38 8.08 5.12
N LYS A 51 -4.45 8.05 5.92
CA LYS A 51 -4.37 7.65 7.33
C LYS A 51 -3.92 6.20 7.51
N LEU A 52 -4.37 5.29 6.64
CA LEU A 52 -3.90 3.89 6.66
C LEU A 52 -2.41 3.82 6.31
N ALA A 53 -1.97 4.63 5.34
CA ALA A 53 -0.57 4.70 4.96
C ALA A 53 0.30 5.26 6.10
N ASP A 54 -0.16 6.27 6.83
CA ASP A 54 0.52 6.76 8.04
C ASP A 54 0.71 5.65 9.07
N ILE A 55 -0.31 4.82 9.30
CA ILE A 55 -0.22 3.69 10.22
C ILE A 55 0.80 2.66 9.69
N CYS A 56 0.77 2.34 8.40
CA CYS A 56 1.74 1.42 7.79
C CYS A 56 3.18 1.97 7.87
N ILE A 57 3.38 3.27 7.66
CA ILE A 57 4.69 3.93 7.78
C ILE A 57 5.17 3.91 9.23
N ALA A 58 4.30 4.23 10.19
CA ALA A 58 4.64 4.19 11.61
C ALA A 58 5.02 2.78 12.10
N ASN A 59 4.48 1.73 11.47
CA ASN A 59 4.83 0.33 11.73
C ASN A 59 6.03 -0.18 10.91
N GLU A 60 6.63 0.68 10.08
CA GLU A 60 7.73 0.36 9.15
C GLU A 60 7.34 -0.70 8.11
N TRP A 61 6.07 -0.74 7.70
CA TRP A 61 5.57 -1.64 6.65
C TRP A 61 5.59 -1.00 5.27
N LEU A 62 5.39 0.32 5.22
CA LEU A 62 5.63 1.14 4.05
C LEU A 62 6.76 2.12 4.34
N GLU A 63 7.46 2.53 3.31
CA GLU A 63 8.48 3.57 3.37
C GLU A 63 8.27 4.64 2.30
N ARG A 64 8.74 5.85 2.60
CA ARG A 64 8.82 6.95 1.65
C ARG A 64 10.13 6.82 0.89
N THR A 65 10.08 6.76 -0.43
CA THR A 65 11.29 6.58 -1.26
C THR A 65 11.85 7.91 -1.76
N THR A 66 11.17 9.01 -1.45
CA THR A 66 11.60 10.37 -1.73
C THR A 66 11.66 11.19 -0.45
N ALA A 67 12.40 12.30 -0.48
CA ALA A 67 12.44 13.25 0.64
C ALA A 67 11.13 14.06 0.80
N ASP A 68 10.18 13.86 -0.11
CA ASP A 68 8.89 14.52 -0.07
C ASP A 68 8.00 13.89 1.04
N GLN A 69 7.34 14.75 1.82
CA GLN A 69 6.42 14.34 2.87
C GLN A 69 5.01 14.03 2.34
N HIS A 70 4.76 14.26 1.05
CA HIS A 70 3.53 13.78 0.40
C HIS A 70 3.56 12.26 0.23
N TYR A 71 2.38 11.65 0.03
CA TYR A 71 2.22 10.21 -0.16
C TYR A 71 2.61 9.75 -1.57
N ASN A 72 3.71 10.27 -2.09
CA ASN A 72 4.23 9.96 -3.41
C ASN A 72 5.29 8.87 -3.32
N PHE A 73 5.25 7.93 -4.26
CA PHE A 73 6.26 6.88 -4.41
C PHE A 73 6.53 6.11 -3.11
N LEU A 74 5.48 5.66 -2.44
CA LEU A 74 5.60 4.75 -1.31
C LEU A 74 6.00 3.36 -1.81
N SER A 75 6.71 2.61 -0.99
CA SER A 75 7.09 1.22 -1.30
C SER A 75 6.88 0.31 -0.09
N LEU A 76 6.72 -0.99 -0.34
CA LEU A 76 6.74 -2.01 0.70
C LEU A 76 8.17 -2.15 1.24
N THR A 77 8.32 -2.17 2.56
CA THR A 77 9.56 -2.62 3.19
C THR A 77 9.60 -4.15 3.20
N GLU A 78 10.77 -4.75 3.48
CA GLU A 78 10.84 -6.20 3.74
C GLU A 78 9.94 -6.63 4.90
N LYS A 79 9.79 -5.79 5.93
CA LYS A 79 8.91 -6.05 7.07
C LYS A 79 7.44 -6.04 6.64
N GLY A 80 7.02 -5.06 5.86
CA GLY A 80 5.67 -4.98 5.29
C GLY A 80 5.36 -6.16 4.37
N LEU A 81 6.31 -6.54 3.51
CA LEU A 81 6.19 -7.71 2.66
C LEU A 81 5.99 -9.00 3.48
N ASN A 82 6.75 -9.18 4.55
CA ASN A 82 6.57 -10.34 5.43
C ASN A 82 5.19 -10.33 6.13
N VAL A 83 4.67 -9.16 6.51
CA VAL A 83 3.35 -9.01 7.13
C VAL A 83 2.24 -9.39 6.15
N VAL A 84 2.28 -8.88 4.92
CA VAL A 84 1.26 -9.20 3.91
C VAL A 84 1.31 -10.67 3.48
N LEU A 85 2.50 -11.26 3.33
CA LEU A 85 2.64 -12.69 3.01
C LEU A 85 2.08 -13.58 4.13
N LYS A 86 2.38 -13.27 5.39
CA LYS A 86 1.78 -13.99 6.53
C LYS A 86 0.26 -13.85 6.51
N HIS A 87 -0.26 -12.65 6.28
CA HIS A 87 -1.71 -12.44 6.24
C HIS A 87 -2.38 -13.20 5.07
N LYS A 88 -1.80 -13.16 3.86
CA LYS A 88 -2.33 -13.80 2.64
C LYS A 88 -2.34 -15.33 2.73
N TYR A 89 -1.34 -15.94 3.37
CA TYR A 89 -1.15 -17.40 3.40
C TYR A 89 -1.41 -18.06 4.78
N SER A 90 -1.90 -17.31 5.77
CA SER A 90 -2.34 -17.87 7.07
C SER A 90 -3.84 -18.22 7.14
N LEU A 91 -4.53 -18.18 5.99
CA LEU A 91 -5.94 -18.55 5.83
C LEU A 91 -6.08 -19.84 5.02
#